data_AF-A0A2V9I3S3-F1
#
_entry.id   AF-A0A2V9I3S3-F1
#
_cell.length_a   1.000
_cell.length_b   1.000
_cell.length_c   1.000
_cell.angle_alpha   90.00
_cell.angle_beta   90.00
_cell.angle_gamma   90.00
#
_symmetry.space_group_name_H-M   'P 1'
#
loop_
_entity.id
_entity.type
_entity.pdbx_description
1 polymer ?
#
loop_
_entity_poly.entity_id
_entity_poly.type
_entity_poly.pdbx_seq_one_letter_code
_entity_poly.pdbx_strand_id
1 'polypeptide(L)'
;TPEKLLFSDPPFLPSHSLVIVGSLELESMRRNAADLAASRNDGTVKYLEIAGASHVSVLFNRVVVRALQEWSAQTLNLRPTAALPSHRPLIGALGGFAGILLIAGPFLREASGRNKSEESITRVAVIGMPRLFLEFAAGAILIVLLLRLWIPLKAIRLFQGDYLVSFLLLFGLLAAVVHWSCLRPALASSPRHLLAAGFAGVVLLLLSTAWFDLTFYEAWLTGARWVRFPFLLIVLLPYHIAEETLLGPAERGTKWRRLALALTLRLITWGVLMGGILFLHNGEILIGLLSVYMGVFNLLQRSAMDMVRNETCSAAATALFGAILLAGFCLVIFPLT
;
A
#
# COMPACT_ATOMS: atom_id res chain seq x y z
N THR A 1 -18.33 21.09 6.54
CA THR A 1 -18.63 20.34 5.28
C THR A 1 -19.27 19.02 5.68
N PRO A 2 -20.05 18.35 4.82
CA PRO A 2 -20.68 17.07 5.16
C PRO A 2 -19.59 16.20 5.79
N GLU A 3 -19.74 15.98 7.09
CA GLU A 3 -18.67 15.52 7.94
C GLU A 3 -18.30 14.11 7.52
N LYS A 4 -17.24 13.55 8.10
CA LYS A 4 -16.66 12.25 7.76
C LYS A 4 -17.60 11.07 8.03
N LEU A 5 -18.91 11.24 7.88
CA LEU A 5 -19.93 10.22 7.94
C LEU A 5 -19.45 9.04 7.10
N LEU A 6 -19.33 7.89 7.74
CA LEU A 6 -19.17 6.61 7.06
C LEU A 6 -20.32 6.38 6.05
N PHE A 7 -21.43 7.11 6.22
CA PHE A 7 -22.65 6.97 5.46
C PHE A 7 -23.31 8.34 5.22
N SER A 8 -23.42 8.76 3.96
CA SER A 8 -24.15 9.98 3.57
C SER A 8 -25.64 9.88 3.93
N ASP A 9 -26.18 8.68 3.86
CA ASP A 9 -27.45 8.23 4.43
C ASP A 9 -27.14 7.08 5.40
N PRO A 10 -27.17 7.28 6.73
CA PRO A 10 -26.85 6.21 7.67
C PRO A 10 -27.76 5.01 7.42
N PRO A 11 -27.20 3.80 7.22
CA PRO A 11 -28.00 2.62 6.95
C PRO A 11 -28.88 2.35 8.17
N PHE A 12 -30.10 1.87 7.90
CA PHE A 12 -30.95 1.39 8.97
C PHE A 12 -30.22 0.27 9.73
N LEU A 13 -29.90 0.52 10.99
CA LEU A 13 -29.25 -0.47 11.85
C LEU A 13 -30.30 -1.45 12.35
N PRO A 14 -30.26 -2.76 12.02
CA PRO A 14 -31.26 -3.73 12.46
C PRO A 14 -31.34 -3.88 13.99
N SER A 15 -32.45 -4.44 14.49
CA SER A 15 -32.57 -4.82 15.90
C SER A 15 -31.45 -5.79 16.29
N HIS A 16 -31.06 -5.75 17.56
CA HIS A 16 -30.01 -6.61 18.11
C HIS A 16 -28.65 -6.40 17.45
N SER A 17 -28.31 -5.23 16.90
CA SER A 17 -27.00 -5.03 16.28
C SER A 17 -25.86 -4.87 17.28
N LEU A 18 -24.65 -5.32 16.90
CA LEU A 18 -23.41 -5.06 17.63
C LEU A 18 -22.47 -4.19 16.79
N VAL A 19 -22.14 -3.00 17.30
CA VAL A 19 -21.18 -2.08 16.69
C VAL A 19 -19.90 -2.12 17.50
N ILE A 20 -18.79 -2.51 16.86
CA ILE A 20 -17.47 -2.59 17.49
C ILE A 20 -16.53 -1.62 16.78
N VAL A 21 -15.80 -0.81 17.55
CA VAL A 21 -14.76 0.07 17.03
C VAL A 21 -13.47 -0.06 17.84
N GLY A 22 -12.32 0.05 17.18
CA GLY A 22 -11.03 0.09 17.86
C GLY A 22 -10.72 1.49 18.41
N SER A 23 -10.10 1.58 19.59
CA SER A 23 -9.76 2.88 20.19
C SER A 23 -8.66 3.63 19.44
N LEU A 24 -7.88 2.96 18.58
CA LEU A 24 -6.84 3.56 17.74
C LEU A 24 -7.37 4.06 16.39
N GLU A 25 -8.68 3.96 16.16
CA GLU A 25 -9.34 4.54 14.99
C GLU A 25 -9.40 6.07 15.07
N LEU A 26 -9.51 6.72 13.91
CA LEU A 26 -9.72 8.16 13.84
C LEU A 26 -10.94 8.56 14.68
N GLU A 27 -10.80 9.63 15.46
CA GLU A 27 -11.85 10.09 16.38
C GLU A 27 -13.20 10.27 15.68
N SER A 28 -13.20 10.81 14.46
CA SER A 28 -14.41 10.96 13.65
C SER A 28 -15.09 9.63 13.34
N MET A 29 -14.32 8.56 13.08
CA MET A 29 -14.90 7.23 12.84
C MET A 29 -15.52 6.66 14.11
N ARG A 30 -14.85 6.83 15.25
CA ARG A 30 -15.38 6.40 16.55
C ARG A 30 -16.68 7.11 16.88
N ARG A 31 -16.72 8.44 16.73
CA ARG A 31 -17.94 9.24 16.96
C ARG A 31 -19.09 8.82 16.04
N ASN A 32 -18.84 8.68 14.74
CA ASN A 32 -19.88 8.22 13.82
C ASN A 32 -20.43 6.83 14.16
N ALA A 33 -19.56 5.91 14.60
CA ALA A 33 -19.99 4.58 15.03
C ALA A 33 -20.86 4.65 16.29
N ALA A 34 -20.50 5.52 17.24
CA ALA A 34 -21.31 5.79 18.43
C ALA A 34 -22.66 6.44 18.06
N ASP A 35 -22.66 7.43 17.16
CA ASP A 35 -23.88 8.10 16.68
C ASP A 35 -24.79 7.13 15.93
N LEU A 36 -24.24 6.25 15.09
CA LEU A 36 -24.99 5.21 14.41
C LEU A 36 -25.63 4.24 15.41
N ALA A 37 -24.91 3.84 16.46
CA ALA A 37 -25.48 2.98 17.50
C ALA A 37 -26.57 3.72 18.31
N ALA A 38 -26.37 5.00 18.60
CA ALA A 38 -27.31 5.85 19.33
C ALA A 38 -28.54 6.25 18.49
N SER A 39 -28.48 6.16 17.16
CA SER A 39 -29.62 6.44 16.27
C SER A 39 -30.83 5.52 16.54
N ARG A 40 -30.63 4.43 17.29
CA ARG A 40 -31.64 3.45 17.66
C ARG A 40 -31.84 3.39 19.18
N ASN A 41 -33.04 3.78 19.62
CA ASN A 41 -33.40 3.92 21.05
C ASN A 41 -34.13 2.71 21.66
N ASP A 42 -34.13 1.55 21.00
CA ASP A 42 -34.86 0.36 21.48
C ASP A 42 -34.08 -0.52 22.47
N GLY A 43 -32.85 -0.12 22.83
CA GLY A 43 -31.99 -0.83 23.79
C GLY A 43 -31.43 -2.16 23.28
N THR A 44 -31.71 -2.54 22.03
CA THR A 44 -31.23 -3.81 21.46
C THR A 44 -29.83 -3.69 20.87
N VAL A 45 -29.38 -2.47 20.59
CA VAL A 45 -28.07 -2.18 19.99
C VAL A 45 -27.00 -2.06 21.06
N LYS A 46 -25.84 -2.67 20.80
CA LYS A 46 -24.66 -2.53 21.65
C LYS A 46 -23.53 -1.85 20.90
N TYR A 47 -22.90 -0.89 21.55
CA TYR A 47 -21.68 -0.23 21.09
C TYR A 47 -20.52 -0.62 22.01
N LEU A 48 -19.40 -1.05 21.42
CA LEU A 48 -18.18 -1.40 22.15
C LEU A 48 -16.95 -0.74 21.52
N GLU A 49 -16.23 0.01 22.34
CA GLU A 49 -14.90 0.50 21.98
C GLU A 49 -13.82 -0.41 22.59
N ILE A 50 -12.93 -0.91 21.75
CA ILE A 50 -11.91 -1.89 22.13
C ILE A 50 -10.57 -1.19 22.30
N ALA A 51 -10.11 -1.12 23.55
CA ALA A 51 -8.84 -0.49 23.92
C ALA A 51 -7.65 -1.11 23.16
N GLY A 52 -6.80 -0.24 22.60
CA GLY A 52 -5.58 -0.63 21.88
C GLY A 52 -5.81 -1.31 20.54
N ALA A 53 -7.06 -1.43 20.06
CA ALA A 53 -7.34 -2.01 18.76
C ALA A 53 -7.33 -0.96 17.65
N SER A 54 -6.70 -1.30 16.52
CA SER A 54 -6.78 -0.62 15.23
C SER A 54 -7.74 -1.33 14.27
N HIS A 55 -7.94 -0.74 13.09
CA HIS A 55 -8.83 -1.24 12.04
C HIS A 55 -8.76 -2.74 11.79
N VAL A 56 -7.54 -3.27 11.63
CA VAL A 56 -7.36 -4.70 11.31
C VAL A 56 -7.11 -5.54 12.56
N SER A 57 -6.58 -4.95 13.64
CA SER A 57 -6.31 -5.74 14.85
C SER A 57 -7.60 -6.20 15.54
N VAL A 58 -8.74 -5.54 15.29
CA VAL A 58 -10.07 -5.96 15.76
C VAL A 58 -10.36 -7.42 15.34
N LEU A 59 -9.92 -7.85 14.16
CA LEU A 59 -10.13 -9.22 13.65
C LEU A 59 -9.44 -10.31 14.49
N PHE A 60 -8.36 -9.96 15.19
CA PHE A 60 -7.55 -10.91 15.98
C PHE A 60 -7.66 -10.67 17.48
N ASN A 61 -8.47 -9.71 17.92
CA ASN A 61 -8.57 -9.36 19.32
C ASN A 61 -9.50 -10.33 20.07
N ARG A 62 -8.99 -10.97 21.12
CA ARG A 62 -9.78 -11.91 21.94
C ARG A 62 -11.01 -11.28 22.60
N VAL A 63 -10.91 -10.00 22.95
CA VAL A 63 -12.03 -9.23 23.54
C VAL A 63 -13.15 -9.08 22.51
N VAL A 64 -12.81 -8.81 21.25
CA VAL A 64 -13.77 -8.71 20.14
C VAL A 64 -14.48 -10.05 19.93
N VAL A 65 -13.71 -11.14 19.85
CA VAL A 65 -14.29 -12.49 19.65
C VAL A 65 -15.22 -12.86 20.81
N ARG A 66 -14.81 -12.57 22.05
CA ARG A 66 -15.65 -12.82 23.22
C ARG A 66 -16.92 -11.97 23.20
N ALA A 67 -16.82 -10.69 22.87
CA ALA A 67 -17.97 -9.81 22.73
C ALA A 67 -18.96 -10.31 21.66
N LEU A 68 -18.45 -10.78 20.51
CA LEU A 68 -19.26 -11.39 19.46
C LEU A 68 -19.96 -12.67 19.93
N GLN A 69 -19.25 -13.54 20.66
CA GLN A 69 -19.82 -14.77 21.23
C GLN A 69 -20.90 -14.47 22.27
N GLU A 70 -20.66 -13.53 23.18
CA GLU A 70 -21.61 -13.10 24.21
C GLU A 70 -22.87 -12.47 23.59
N TRP A 71 -22.68 -11.57 22.62
CA TRP A 71 -23.78 -10.95 21.89
C TRP A 71 -24.60 -11.99 21.10
N SER A 72 -23.94 -12.92 20.40
CA SER A 72 -24.63 -13.99 19.66
C SER A 72 -25.39 -14.91 20.60
N ALA A 73 -24.79 -15.29 21.73
CA ALA A 73 -25.42 -16.13 22.74
C ALA A 73 -26.67 -15.47 23.33
N GLN A 74 -26.60 -14.18 23.65
CA GLN A 74 -27.75 -13.43 24.16
C GLN A 74 -28.86 -13.27 23.11
N THR A 75 -28.49 -12.97 21.87
CA THR A 75 -29.46 -12.74 20.78
C THR A 75 -30.17 -14.03 20.36
N LEU A 76 -29.46 -15.16 20.36
CA LEU A 76 -29.98 -16.47 19.95
C LEU A 76 -30.46 -17.33 21.13
N ASN A 77 -30.43 -16.82 22.37
CA ASN A 77 -30.73 -17.56 23.60
C ASN A 77 -29.91 -18.85 23.75
N LEU A 78 -28.63 -18.80 23.38
CA LEU A 78 -27.68 -19.90 23.51
C LEU A 78 -26.79 -19.73 24.74
N ARG A 79 -26.15 -20.82 25.18
CA ARG A 79 -25.11 -20.75 26.23
C ARG A 79 -23.76 -20.35 25.64
N PRO A 80 -23.06 -19.34 26.19
CA PRO A 80 -21.73 -18.95 25.72
C PRO A 80 -20.70 -20.00 26.16
N THR A 81 -20.52 -21.04 25.36
CA THR A 81 -19.65 -22.19 25.67
C THR A 81 -18.58 -22.45 24.62
N ALA A 82 -18.57 -21.67 23.53
CA ALA A 82 -17.60 -21.85 22.46
C ALA A 82 -16.20 -21.43 22.92
N ALA A 83 -15.21 -22.30 22.69
CA ALA A 83 -13.81 -21.97 22.90
C ALA A 83 -13.37 -20.83 21.97
N LEU A 84 -12.40 -20.02 22.42
CA LEU A 84 -11.82 -18.99 21.55
C LEU A 84 -10.99 -19.64 20.43
N PRO A 85 -11.05 -19.10 19.20
CA PRO A 85 -10.25 -19.59 18.09
C PRO A 85 -8.75 -19.42 18.38
N SER A 86 -7.97 -20.38 17.92
CA SER A 86 -6.51 -20.35 18.06
C SER A 86 -5.86 -19.36 17.09
N HIS A 87 -4.78 -18.70 17.52
CA HIS A 87 -3.94 -17.88 16.63
C HIS A 87 -2.91 -18.71 15.84
N ARG A 88 -2.87 -20.04 16.00
CA ARG A 88 -1.92 -20.92 15.30
C ARG A 88 -1.96 -20.77 13.77
N PRO A 89 -3.14 -20.68 13.10
CA PRO A 89 -3.19 -20.46 11.66
C PRO A 89 -2.55 -19.14 11.24
N LEU A 90 -2.77 -18.05 11.99
CA LEU A 90 -2.16 -16.76 11.72
C LEU A 90 -0.63 -16.83 11.84
N ILE A 91 -0.11 -17.50 12.88
CA ILE A 91 1.33 -17.70 13.05
C ILE A 91 1.90 -18.53 11.88
N GLY A 92 1.19 -19.57 11.45
CA GLY A 92 1.56 -20.36 10.28
C GLY A 92 1.60 -19.54 8.99
N ALA A 93 0.58 -18.70 8.76
CA ALA A 93 0.51 -17.80 7.61
C ALA A 93 1.69 -16.81 7.59
N LEU A 94 2.01 -16.20 8.73
CA LEU A 94 3.17 -15.30 8.88
C LEU A 94 4.50 -16.06 8.69
N GLY A 95 4.59 -17.28 9.21
CA GLY A 95 5.76 -18.13 9.06
C GLY A 95 6.06 -18.49 7.60
N GLY A 96 5.05 -18.88 6.82
CA GLY A 96 5.26 -19.16 5.41
C GLY A 96 5.51 -17.90 4.58
N PHE A 97 4.92 -16.75 4.95
CA PHE A 97 5.29 -15.48 4.31
C PHE A 97 6.75 -15.11 4.58
N ALA A 98 7.23 -15.29 5.81
CA ALA A 98 8.66 -15.14 6.13
C ALA A 98 9.52 -16.11 5.30
N GLY A 99 9.05 -17.34 5.08
CA GLY A 99 9.67 -18.31 4.16
C GLY A 99 9.81 -17.77 2.74
N ILE A 100 8.76 -17.15 2.19
CA ILE A 100 8.79 -16.48 0.87
C ILE A 100 9.84 -15.37 0.85
N LEU A 101 9.91 -14.53 1.89
CA LEU A 101 10.90 -13.45 1.98
C LEU A 101 12.34 -13.98 2.03
N LEU A 102 12.58 -15.12 2.68
CA LEU A 102 13.89 -15.75 2.75
C LEU A 102 14.37 -16.24 1.37
N ILE A 103 13.48 -16.82 0.56
CA ILE A 103 13.82 -17.32 -0.78
C ILE A 103 13.80 -16.23 -1.85
N ALA A 104 13.08 -15.13 -1.62
CA ALA A 104 12.98 -14.02 -2.58
C ALA A 104 14.35 -13.43 -2.89
N GLY A 105 15.23 -13.29 -1.91
CA GLY A 105 16.57 -12.75 -2.11
C GLY A 105 17.42 -13.57 -3.10
N PRO A 106 17.68 -14.87 -2.81
CA PRO A 106 18.34 -15.78 -3.74
C PRO A 106 17.66 -15.84 -5.12
N PHE A 107 16.33 -15.93 -5.16
CA PHE A 107 15.56 -15.94 -6.41
C PHE A 107 15.82 -14.69 -7.26
N LEU A 108 15.76 -13.50 -6.67
CA LEU A 108 15.99 -12.24 -7.38
C LEU A 108 17.39 -12.16 -7.98
N ARG A 109 18.40 -12.66 -7.26
CA ARG A 109 19.79 -12.69 -7.74
C ARG A 109 19.96 -13.63 -8.92
N GLU A 110 19.37 -14.81 -8.83
CA GLU A 110 19.42 -15.82 -9.90
C GLU A 110 18.66 -15.35 -11.14
N ALA A 111 17.42 -14.88 -10.96
CA ALA A 111 16.56 -14.44 -12.06
C ALA A 111 17.11 -13.20 -12.78
N SER A 112 17.68 -12.25 -12.04
CA SER A 112 18.23 -11.01 -12.63
C SER A 112 19.56 -11.24 -13.34
N GLY A 113 20.36 -12.21 -12.86
CA GLY A 113 21.70 -12.50 -13.34
C GLY A 113 22.71 -11.39 -12.99
N ARG A 114 23.93 -11.77 -12.62
CA ARG A 114 25.00 -10.78 -12.38
C ARG A 114 25.47 -10.20 -13.70
N ASN A 115 25.33 -8.89 -13.86
CA ASN A 115 26.06 -8.20 -14.90
C ASN A 115 27.52 -7.96 -14.45
N LYS A 116 28.49 -8.48 -15.20
CA LYS A 116 29.93 -8.19 -15.02
C LYS A 116 30.36 -6.90 -15.73
N SER A 117 29.45 -6.25 -16.44
CA SER A 117 29.74 -5.02 -17.18
C SER A 117 29.85 -3.84 -16.24
N GLU A 118 31.06 -3.30 -16.11
CA GLU A 118 31.32 -1.92 -15.67
C GLU A 118 30.65 -0.96 -16.65
N GLU A 119 29.35 -0.70 -16.48
CA GLU A 119 28.71 0.36 -17.26
C GLU A 119 28.99 1.71 -16.59
N SER A 120 29.81 2.47 -17.32
CA SER A 120 30.08 3.90 -17.26
C SER A 120 29.29 4.65 -16.18
N ILE A 121 30.04 5.17 -15.22
CA ILE A 121 29.62 6.22 -14.28
C ILE A 121 29.16 7.41 -15.12
N THR A 122 27.92 7.36 -15.58
CA THR A 122 27.26 8.50 -16.17
C THR A 122 27.08 9.43 -14.98
N ARG A 123 27.83 10.54 -14.95
CA ARG A 123 27.73 11.56 -13.92
C ARG A 123 26.31 12.12 -13.94
N VAL A 124 25.41 11.48 -13.21
CA VAL A 124 24.09 12.03 -12.92
C VAL A 124 24.33 13.25 -12.05
N ALA A 125 23.69 14.37 -12.41
CA ALA A 125 23.81 15.60 -11.65
C ALA A 125 23.43 15.32 -10.18
N VAL A 126 24.37 15.58 -9.26
CA VAL A 126 24.15 15.38 -7.83
C VAL A 126 23.22 16.48 -7.34
N ILE A 127 21.94 16.15 -7.17
CA ILE A 127 20.98 17.06 -6.54
C ILE A 127 21.30 17.10 -5.05
N GLY A 128 21.44 18.30 -4.50
CA GLY A 128 21.62 18.47 -3.06
C GLY A 128 20.42 17.91 -2.30
N MET A 129 20.65 17.08 -1.28
CA MET A 129 19.58 16.40 -0.52
C MET A 129 18.50 17.35 0.03
N PRO A 130 18.82 18.55 0.58
CA PRO A 130 17.79 19.47 1.05
C PRO A 130 16.87 19.95 -0.07
N ARG A 131 17.44 20.20 -1.25
CA ARG A 131 16.69 20.61 -2.44
C ARG A 131 15.75 19.49 -2.90
N LEU A 132 16.23 18.25 -2.94
CA LEU A 132 15.41 17.09 -3.32
C LEU A 132 14.21 16.92 -2.38
N PHE A 133 14.42 17.04 -1.06
CA PHE A 133 13.33 16.94 -0.09
C PHE A 133 12.30 18.06 -0.26
N LEU A 134 12.75 19.30 -0.50
CA LEU A 134 11.86 20.43 -0.76
C LEU A 134 11.07 20.26 -2.06
N GLU A 135 11.72 19.82 -3.14
CA GLU A 135 11.07 19.56 -4.43
C GLU A 135 10.01 18.45 -4.29
N PHE A 136 10.30 17.38 -3.54
CA PHE A 136 9.34 16.31 -3.26
C PHE A 136 8.15 16.80 -2.45
N ALA A 137 8.40 17.56 -1.37
CA ALA A 137 7.34 18.09 -0.53
C ALA A 137 6.45 19.07 -1.32
N ALA A 138 7.06 20.04 -2.02
CA ALA A 138 6.33 21.03 -2.81
C ALA A 138 5.56 20.39 -3.97
N GLY A 139 6.19 19.46 -4.69
CA GLY A 139 5.54 18.69 -5.75
C GLY A 139 4.36 17.88 -5.23
N ALA A 140 4.51 17.18 -4.10
CA ALA A 140 3.43 16.42 -3.50
C ALA A 140 2.26 17.32 -3.07
N ILE A 141 2.54 18.50 -2.48
CA ILE A 141 1.51 19.46 -2.07
C ILE A 141 0.74 19.94 -3.29
N LEU A 142 1.43 20.30 -4.37
CA LEU A 142 0.82 20.73 -5.62
C LEU A 142 -0.12 19.65 -6.18
N ILE A 143 0.32 18.38 -6.21
CA ILE A 143 -0.51 17.28 -6.71
C ILE A 143 -1.73 17.04 -5.81
N VAL A 144 -1.58 17.07 -4.49
CA VAL A 144 -2.71 16.95 -3.56
C VAL A 144 -3.76 18.05 -3.79
N LEU A 145 -3.32 19.30 -4.01
CA LEU A 145 -4.21 20.41 -4.33
C LEU A 145 -4.90 20.22 -5.68
N LEU A 146 -4.20 19.68 -6.68
CA LEU A 146 -4.77 19.37 -7.99
C LEU A 146 -5.82 18.25 -7.91
N LEU A 147 -5.53 17.18 -7.16
CA LEU A 147 -6.45 16.06 -6.96
C LEU A 147 -7.72 16.44 -6.23
N ARG A 148 -7.69 17.50 -5.41
CA ARG A 148 -8.90 18.07 -4.82
C ARG A 148 -9.88 18.58 -5.88
N LEU A 149 -9.39 19.05 -7.03
CA LEU A 149 -10.21 19.54 -8.12
C LEU A 149 -10.69 18.40 -9.02
N TRP A 150 -9.83 17.43 -9.30
CA TRP A 150 -10.12 16.33 -10.21
C TRP A 150 -9.25 15.09 -9.99
N ILE A 151 -9.90 13.92 -9.92
CA ILE A 151 -9.23 12.61 -9.80
C ILE A 151 -9.26 11.93 -11.18
N PRO A 152 -8.16 11.92 -11.94
CA PRO A 152 -8.15 11.45 -13.34
C PRO A 152 -8.46 9.96 -13.47
N LEU A 153 -8.04 9.13 -12.51
CA LEU A 153 -8.11 7.68 -12.62
C LEU A 153 -9.32 7.05 -11.93
N LYS A 154 -10.34 7.85 -11.60
CA LYS A 154 -11.60 7.36 -11.03
C LYS A 154 -12.27 6.28 -11.89
N ALA A 155 -12.03 6.31 -13.20
CA ALA A 155 -12.53 5.32 -14.16
C ALA A 155 -11.98 3.89 -13.96
N ILE A 156 -10.86 3.70 -13.24
CA ILE A 156 -10.32 2.37 -12.93
C ILE A 156 -11.28 1.59 -11.99
N ARG A 157 -12.13 2.31 -11.25
CA ARG A 157 -13.02 1.75 -10.23
C ARG A 157 -12.26 0.94 -9.17
N LEU A 158 -11.20 1.55 -8.65
CA LEU A 158 -10.44 1.05 -7.52
C LEU A 158 -10.81 1.92 -6.32
N PHE A 159 -11.60 1.38 -5.38
CA PHE A 159 -12.17 2.14 -4.27
C PHE A 159 -11.07 2.81 -3.45
N GLN A 160 -11.01 4.15 -3.48
CA GLN A 160 -10.01 5.00 -2.83
C GLN A 160 -8.56 4.81 -3.32
N GLY A 161 -8.25 3.67 -3.91
CA GLY A 161 -6.98 3.40 -4.58
C GLY A 161 -6.78 4.24 -5.83
N ASP A 162 -7.87 4.66 -6.50
CA ASP A 162 -7.86 5.59 -7.63
C ASP A 162 -7.20 6.94 -7.28
N TYR A 163 -7.40 7.44 -6.06
CA TYR A 163 -6.73 8.64 -5.56
C TYR A 163 -5.22 8.42 -5.41
N LEU A 164 -4.80 7.30 -4.79
CA LEU A 164 -3.38 6.97 -4.61
C LEU A 164 -2.66 6.81 -5.96
N VAL A 165 -3.24 6.07 -6.90
CA VAL A 165 -2.61 5.83 -8.20
C VAL A 165 -2.62 7.10 -9.05
N SER A 166 -3.63 7.96 -8.93
CA SER A 166 -3.64 9.29 -9.55
C SER A 166 -2.54 10.18 -8.99
N PHE A 167 -2.35 10.17 -7.66
CA PHE A 167 -1.26 10.90 -7.00
C PHE A 167 0.10 10.44 -7.51
N LEU A 168 0.36 9.12 -7.51
CA LEU A 168 1.63 8.58 -7.96
C LEU A 168 1.89 8.87 -9.45
N LEU A 169 0.88 8.79 -10.30
CA LEU A 169 1.01 9.14 -11.72
C LEU A 169 1.41 10.61 -11.90
N LEU A 170 0.61 11.52 -11.35
CA LEU A 170 0.83 12.96 -11.54
C LEU A 170 2.15 13.41 -10.91
N PHE A 171 2.48 12.89 -9.72
CA PHE A 171 3.73 13.18 -9.05
C PHE A 171 4.93 12.60 -9.82
N GLY A 172 4.81 11.36 -10.32
CA GLY A 172 5.82 10.73 -11.16
C GLY A 172 6.07 11.48 -12.46
N LEU A 173 5.00 11.94 -13.12
CA LEU A 173 5.09 12.77 -14.33
C LEU A 173 5.74 14.13 -14.03
N LEU A 174 5.33 14.80 -12.96
CA LEU A 174 5.94 16.06 -12.52
C LEU A 174 7.44 15.88 -12.28
N ALA A 175 7.83 14.87 -11.50
CA ALA A 175 9.22 14.56 -11.24
C ALA A 175 9.99 14.21 -12.52
N ALA A 176 9.37 13.46 -13.45
CA ALA A 176 9.98 13.13 -14.73
C ALA A 176 10.20 14.35 -15.62
N VAL A 177 9.30 15.34 -15.61
CA VAL A 177 9.44 16.60 -16.34
C VAL A 177 10.54 17.47 -15.71
N VAL A 178 10.50 17.66 -14.39
CA VAL A 178 11.48 18.48 -13.66
C VAL A 178 12.90 17.92 -13.78
N HIS A 179 13.05 16.59 -13.79
CA HIS A 179 14.33 15.90 -13.84
C HIS A 179 14.56 15.13 -15.15
N TRP A 180 13.99 15.62 -16.25
CA TRP A 180 14.05 14.94 -17.55
C TRP A 180 15.47 14.62 -18.02
N SER A 181 16.42 15.53 -17.77
CA SER A 181 17.84 15.34 -18.11
C SER A 181 18.48 14.15 -17.39
N CYS A 182 18.08 13.89 -16.15
CA CYS A 182 18.55 12.72 -15.38
C CYS A 182 17.81 11.44 -15.77
N LEU A 183 16.55 11.56 -16.20
CA LEU A 183 15.68 10.43 -16.49
C LEU A 183 15.91 9.84 -17.88
N ARG A 184 16.15 10.69 -18.90
CA ARG A 184 16.33 10.26 -20.30
C ARG A 184 17.42 9.18 -20.47
N PRO A 185 18.62 9.30 -19.87
CA PRO A 185 19.64 8.24 -19.97
C PRO A 185 19.22 6.93 -19.30
N ALA A 186 18.44 7.02 -18.21
CA ALA A 186 18.03 5.87 -17.42
C ALA A 186 16.91 5.03 -18.07
N LEU A 187 16.25 5.57 -19.09
CA LEU A 187 15.30 4.83 -19.93
C LEU A 187 16.00 3.86 -20.88
N ALA A 188 17.28 4.10 -21.21
CA ALA A 188 18.07 3.15 -21.97
C ALA A 188 18.31 1.92 -21.10
N SER A 189 17.74 0.78 -21.50
CA SER A 189 17.87 -0.47 -20.76
C SER A 189 17.94 -1.65 -21.70
N SER A 190 18.73 -2.65 -21.31
CA SER A 190 18.80 -3.91 -22.03
C SER A 190 17.45 -4.64 -21.94
N PRO A 191 16.89 -5.13 -23.05
CA PRO A 191 15.64 -5.88 -23.03
C PRO A 191 15.75 -7.14 -22.15
N ARG A 192 16.96 -7.72 -22.04
CA ARG A 192 17.23 -8.84 -21.14
C ARG A 192 16.97 -8.48 -19.67
N HIS A 193 17.42 -7.30 -19.23
CA HIS A 193 17.21 -6.87 -17.85
C HIS A 193 15.73 -6.57 -17.57
N LEU A 194 15.03 -5.97 -18.54
CA LEU A 194 13.58 -5.74 -18.44
C LEU A 194 12.81 -7.06 -18.32
N LEU A 195 13.12 -8.05 -19.16
CA LEU A 195 12.48 -9.37 -19.13
C LEU A 195 12.77 -10.11 -17.82
N ALA A 196 14.03 -10.10 -17.37
CA ALA A 196 14.44 -10.74 -16.12
C ALA A 196 13.73 -10.12 -14.90
N ALA A 197 13.75 -8.79 -14.80
CA ALA A 197 13.09 -8.06 -13.71
C ALA A 197 11.56 -8.19 -13.78
N GLY A 198 10.98 -8.16 -14.99
CA GLY A 198 9.55 -8.38 -15.21
C GLY A 198 9.11 -9.78 -14.77
N PHE A 199 9.84 -10.82 -15.21
CA PHE A 199 9.61 -12.20 -14.80
C PHE A 199 9.69 -12.35 -13.27
N ALA A 200 10.76 -11.82 -12.66
CA ALA A 200 10.96 -11.89 -11.22
C ALA A 200 9.82 -11.18 -10.46
N GLY A 201 9.36 -10.02 -10.94
CA GLY A 201 8.25 -9.28 -10.35
C GLY A 201 6.94 -10.06 -10.41
N VAL A 202 6.61 -10.65 -11.57
CA VAL A 202 5.38 -11.44 -11.75
C VAL A 202 5.41 -12.69 -10.88
N VAL A 203 6.53 -13.42 -10.82
CA VAL A 203 6.65 -14.62 -9.99
C VAL A 203 6.49 -14.30 -8.51
N LEU A 204 7.17 -13.26 -8.01
CA LEU A 204 7.03 -12.85 -6.61
C LEU A 204 5.62 -12.37 -6.28
N LEU A 205 4.99 -11.64 -7.22
CA LEU A 205 3.59 -11.24 -7.09
C LEU A 205 2.69 -12.47 -6.94
N LEU A 206 2.74 -13.40 -7.90
CA LEU A 206 1.92 -14.61 -7.91
C LEU A 206 2.14 -15.47 -6.67
N LEU A 207 3.40 -15.68 -6.28
CA LEU A 207 3.75 -16.47 -5.11
C LEU A 207 3.19 -15.84 -3.82
N SER A 208 3.33 -14.52 -3.67
CA SER A 208 2.82 -13.81 -2.50
C SER A 208 1.29 -13.82 -2.47
N THR A 209 0.64 -13.53 -3.60
CA THR A 209 -0.83 -13.51 -3.66
C THR A 209 -1.43 -14.89 -3.47
N ALA A 210 -0.83 -15.94 -4.04
CA ALA A 210 -1.28 -17.31 -3.82
C ALA A 210 -1.16 -17.71 -2.35
N TRP A 211 -0.04 -17.36 -1.70
CA TRP A 211 0.14 -17.68 -0.29
C TRP A 211 -0.91 -17.01 0.60
N PHE A 212 -1.16 -15.71 0.38
CA PHE A 212 -2.17 -15.01 1.16
C PHE A 212 -3.59 -15.51 0.88
N ASP A 213 -3.91 -15.85 -0.37
CA ASP A 213 -5.19 -16.44 -0.75
C ASP A 213 -5.46 -17.76 -0.03
N LEU A 214 -4.44 -18.62 0.06
CA LEU A 214 -4.55 -19.93 0.72
C LEU A 214 -4.61 -19.84 2.25
N THR A 215 -4.18 -18.73 2.87
CA THR A 215 -3.92 -18.70 4.32
C THR A 215 -4.66 -17.63 5.10
N PHE A 216 -4.99 -16.50 4.50
CA PHE A 216 -5.34 -15.30 5.25
C PHE A 216 -6.45 -14.45 4.65
N TYR A 217 -6.37 -14.15 3.35
CA TYR A 217 -7.15 -13.10 2.70
C TYR A 217 -7.29 -13.38 1.22
N GLU A 218 -8.43 -13.04 0.61
CA GLU A 218 -8.70 -13.18 -0.83
C GLU A 218 -7.78 -12.29 -1.70
N ALA A 219 -6.51 -12.69 -1.75
CA ALA A 219 -5.43 -11.98 -2.39
C ALA A 219 -5.21 -12.45 -3.83
N TRP A 220 -5.86 -13.52 -4.28
CA TRP A 220 -5.72 -13.94 -5.65
C TRP A 220 -6.27 -12.87 -6.61
N LEU A 221 -5.54 -12.65 -7.71
CA LEU A 221 -5.97 -11.74 -8.75
C LEU A 221 -7.06 -12.41 -9.58
N THR A 222 -8.31 -12.03 -9.34
CA THR A 222 -9.46 -12.44 -10.16
C THR A 222 -9.35 -11.88 -11.57
N GLY A 223 -10.17 -12.38 -12.51
CA GLY A 223 -10.18 -11.86 -13.89
C GLY A 223 -10.38 -10.33 -13.96
N ALA A 224 -11.25 -9.79 -13.11
CA ALA A 224 -11.47 -8.35 -13.01
C ALA A 224 -10.22 -7.56 -12.57
N ARG A 225 -9.41 -8.12 -11.66
CA ARG A 225 -8.14 -7.54 -11.23
C ARG A 225 -7.09 -7.64 -12.33
N TRP A 226 -7.00 -8.78 -13.03
CA TRP A 226 -6.07 -8.98 -14.15
C TRP A 226 -6.30 -8.01 -15.30
N VAL A 227 -7.54 -7.71 -15.66
CA VAL A 227 -7.85 -6.72 -16.73
C VAL A 227 -7.31 -5.32 -16.38
N ARG A 228 -7.28 -4.96 -15.10
CA ARG A 228 -6.78 -3.66 -14.62
C ARG A 228 -5.27 -3.63 -14.42
N PHE A 229 -4.62 -4.78 -14.30
CA PHE A 229 -3.20 -4.90 -13.97
C PHE A 229 -2.29 -4.20 -15.00
N PRO A 230 -2.41 -4.42 -16.33
CA PRO A 230 -1.56 -3.73 -17.31
C PRO A 230 -1.72 -2.21 -17.28
N PHE A 231 -2.93 -1.73 -17.03
CA PHE A 231 -3.21 -0.31 -16.93
C PHE A 231 -2.53 0.30 -15.69
N LEU A 232 -2.68 -0.34 -14.52
CA LEU A 232 -2.03 0.10 -13.30
C LEU A 232 -0.50 0.05 -13.41
N LEU A 233 0.04 -0.96 -14.08
CA LEU A 233 1.47 -1.05 -14.34
C LEU A 233 1.98 0.19 -15.08
N ILE A 234 1.31 0.60 -16.15
CA ILE A 234 1.66 1.79 -16.94
C ILE A 234 1.55 3.07 -16.10
N VAL A 235 0.47 3.19 -15.32
CA VAL A 235 0.21 4.35 -14.45
C VAL A 235 1.28 4.53 -13.37
N LEU A 236 1.77 3.44 -12.80
CA LEU A 236 2.72 3.46 -11.68
C LEU A 236 4.19 3.53 -12.13
N LEU A 237 4.46 3.28 -13.41
CA LEU A 237 5.81 3.24 -13.94
C LEU A 237 6.53 4.61 -13.88
N PRO A 238 5.91 5.77 -14.23
CA PRO A 238 6.56 7.08 -14.15
C PRO A 238 7.11 7.39 -12.75
N TYR A 239 6.34 7.09 -11.70
CA TYR A 239 6.77 7.26 -10.32
C TYR A 239 8.03 6.46 -10.01
N HIS A 240 8.05 5.17 -10.36
CA HIS A 240 9.19 4.31 -10.05
C HIS A 240 10.44 4.66 -10.86
N ILE A 241 10.28 5.10 -12.11
CA ILE A 241 11.42 5.58 -12.91
C ILE A 241 11.97 6.87 -12.29
N ALA A 242 11.12 7.83 -11.95
CA ALA A 242 11.54 9.07 -11.29
C ALA A 242 12.25 8.80 -9.95
N GLU A 243 11.68 7.96 -9.09
CA GLU A 243 12.31 7.57 -7.83
C GLU A 243 13.69 6.92 -8.07
N GLU A 244 13.75 5.92 -8.95
CA GLU A 244 14.98 5.15 -9.18
C GLU A 244 16.10 6.01 -9.78
N THR A 245 15.76 6.97 -10.64
CA THR A 245 16.71 7.90 -11.24
C THR A 245 17.27 8.90 -10.24
N LEU A 246 16.42 9.44 -9.36
CA LEU A 246 16.80 10.43 -8.36
C LEU A 246 17.57 9.82 -7.19
N LEU A 247 17.36 8.54 -6.89
CA LEU A 247 18.17 7.79 -5.93
C LEU A 247 19.60 7.51 -6.43
N GLY A 248 19.83 7.62 -7.74
CA GLY A 248 21.14 7.41 -8.34
C GLY A 248 21.59 5.93 -8.36
N PRO A 249 22.87 5.68 -8.69
CA PRO A 249 23.43 4.33 -8.80
C PRO A 249 23.48 3.62 -7.46
N ALA A 250 23.47 2.28 -7.49
CA ALA A 250 23.68 1.46 -6.30
C ALA A 250 25.18 1.21 -6.11
N GLU A 251 25.81 1.99 -5.22
CA GLU A 251 27.22 1.84 -4.91
C GLU A 251 27.45 0.77 -3.82
N ARG A 252 28.57 0.05 -3.88
CA ARG A 252 28.94 -0.91 -2.84
C ARG A 252 29.14 -0.18 -1.51
N GLY A 253 28.46 -0.64 -0.46
CA GLY A 253 28.57 -0.09 0.89
C GLY A 253 27.54 0.99 1.24
N THR A 254 26.78 1.53 0.28
CA THR A 254 25.78 2.58 0.53
C THR A 254 24.33 2.09 0.53
N LYS A 255 24.12 0.76 0.49
CA LYS A 255 22.77 0.13 0.47
C LYS A 255 21.81 0.72 1.49
N TRP A 256 22.23 0.81 2.76
CA TRP A 256 21.38 1.32 3.83
C TRP A 256 21.08 2.81 3.69
N ARG A 257 22.05 3.60 3.20
CA ARG A 257 21.86 5.03 2.94
C ARG A 257 20.85 5.25 1.81
N ARG A 258 20.95 4.46 0.74
CA ARG A 258 20.03 4.51 -0.41
C ARG A 258 18.62 4.08 -0.03
N LEU A 259 18.50 2.99 0.74
CA LEU A 259 17.21 2.54 1.29
C LEU A 259 16.60 3.61 2.20
N ALA A 260 17.37 4.17 3.14
CA ALA A 260 16.91 5.21 4.03
C ALA A 260 16.43 6.44 3.24
N LEU A 261 17.21 6.90 2.25
CA LEU A 261 16.83 8.02 1.40
C LEU A 261 15.50 7.76 0.68
N ALA A 262 15.33 6.59 0.08
CA ALA A 262 14.09 6.22 -0.59
C ALA A 262 12.89 6.18 0.37
N LEU A 263 13.06 5.60 1.55
CA LEU A 263 12.02 5.55 2.57
C LEU A 263 11.70 6.95 3.11
N THR A 264 12.68 7.83 3.24
CA THR A 264 12.44 9.25 3.61
C THR A 264 11.64 9.98 2.53
N LEU A 265 11.97 9.82 1.24
CA LEU A 265 11.21 10.42 0.14
C LEU A 265 9.76 9.90 0.10
N ARG A 266 9.58 8.59 0.27
CA ARG A 266 8.25 7.95 0.39
C ARG A 266 7.50 8.45 1.63
N LEU A 267 8.18 8.65 2.76
CA LEU A 267 7.57 9.17 3.98
C LEU A 267 7.13 10.63 3.83
N ILE A 268 7.93 11.48 3.17
CA ILE A 268 7.58 12.88 2.88
C ILE A 268 6.33 12.92 2.00
N THR A 269 6.35 12.19 0.88
CA THR A 269 5.21 12.14 -0.05
C THR A 269 3.97 11.56 0.61
N TRP A 270 4.11 10.51 1.42
CA TRP A 270 3.02 9.94 2.23
C TRP A 270 2.47 10.94 3.26
N GLY A 271 3.35 11.64 3.98
CA GLY A 271 2.96 12.63 4.98
C GLY A 271 2.14 13.76 4.37
N VAL A 272 2.53 14.23 3.19
CA VAL A 272 1.76 15.23 2.42
C VAL A 272 0.43 14.66 1.93
N LEU A 273 0.42 13.44 1.41
CA LEU A 273 -0.80 12.75 0.97
C LEU A 273 -1.80 12.62 2.13
N MET A 274 -1.33 12.17 3.30
CA MET A 274 -2.13 12.04 4.51
C MET A 274 -2.61 13.39 5.04
N GLY A 275 -1.75 14.42 5.01
CA GLY A 275 -2.15 15.80 5.30
C GLY A 275 -3.29 16.26 4.38
N GLY A 276 -3.18 15.98 3.08
CA GLY A 276 -4.27 16.22 2.11
C GLY A 276 -5.57 15.54 2.50
N ILE A 277 -5.53 14.23 2.77
CA ILE A 277 -6.72 13.44 3.12
C ILE A 277 -7.37 13.98 4.41
N LEU A 278 -6.58 14.30 5.43
CA LEU A 278 -7.07 14.71 6.74
C LEU A 278 -7.54 16.18 6.77
N PHE A 279 -6.81 17.11 6.14
CA PHE A 279 -7.11 18.54 6.19
C PHE A 279 -8.01 19.01 5.05
N LEU A 280 -7.89 18.43 3.84
CA LEU A 280 -8.74 18.80 2.70
C LEU A 280 -10.04 17.99 2.65
N HIS A 281 -10.23 17.05 3.58
CA HIS A 281 -11.46 16.27 3.78
C HIS A 281 -11.87 15.46 2.53
N ASN A 282 -10.91 14.80 1.88
CA ASN A 282 -11.16 14.08 0.61
C ASN A 282 -11.90 12.73 0.78
N GLY A 283 -12.22 12.29 2.00
CA GLY A 283 -12.99 11.05 2.25
C GLY A 283 -12.21 9.74 2.04
N GLU A 284 -10.97 9.82 1.55
CA GLU A 284 -10.09 8.68 1.23
C GLU A 284 -9.43 8.03 2.47
N ILE A 285 -10.23 7.71 3.48
CA ILE A 285 -9.78 7.27 4.80
C ILE A 285 -9.09 5.89 4.76
N LEU A 286 -9.46 5.02 3.82
CA LEU A 286 -8.89 3.67 3.64
C LEU A 286 -7.37 3.72 3.45
N ILE A 287 -6.86 4.72 2.73
CA ILE A 287 -5.41 4.95 2.56
C ILE A 287 -4.74 5.13 3.93
N GLY A 288 -5.38 5.90 4.83
CA GLY A 288 -4.92 6.10 6.20
C GLY A 288 -4.97 4.82 7.04
N LEU A 289 -6.06 4.06 6.96
CA LEU A 289 -6.22 2.79 7.67
C LEU A 289 -5.16 1.76 7.26
N LEU A 290 -4.72 1.82 6.00
CA LEU A 290 -3.71 0.93 5.42
C LEU A 290 -2.27 1.41 5.60
N SER A 291 -2.02 2.51 6.32
CA SER A 291 -0.68 3.12 6.47
C SER A 291 0.39 2.12 6.92
N VAL A 292 0.06 1.23 7.85
CA VAL A 292 1.00 0.21 8.37
C VAL A 292 1.34 -0.81 7.28
N TYR A 293 0.34 -1.31 6.55
CA TYR A 293 0.55 -2.22 5.42
C TYR A 293 1.39 -1.57 4.34
N MET A 294 1.10 -0.31 4.02
CA MET A 294 1.84 0.47 3.06
C MET A 294 3.29 0.66 3.51
N GLY A 295 3.55 0.98 4.79
CA GLY A 295 4.89 1.11 5.33
C GLY A 295 5.71 -0.18 5.22
N VAL A 296 5.13 -1.32 5.61
CA VAL A 296 5.77 -2.64 5.49
C VAL A 296 6.02 -2.99 4.02
N PHE A 297 5.01 -2.79 3.16
CA PHE A 297 5.13 -3.02 1.73
C PHE A 297 6.24 -2.17 1.12
N ASN A 298 6.30 -0.87 1.40
CA ASN A 298 7.34 0.03 0.89
C ASN A 298 8.74 -0.42 1.31
N LEU A 299 8.92 -0.86 2.56
CA LEU A 299 10.19 -1.40 3.04
C LEU A 299 10.61 -2.66 2.26
N LEU A 300 9.70 -3.64 2.13
CA LEU A 300 9.97 -4.91 1.44
C LEU A 300 10.20 -4.70 -0.06
N GLN A 301 9.32 -3.94 -0.70
CA GLN A 301 9.39 -3.61 -2.13
C GLN A 301 10.69 -2.87 -2.44
N ARG A 302 11.05 -1.83 -1.68
CA ARG A 302 12.29 -1.07 -1.90
C ARG A 302 13.54 -1.93 -1.67
N SER A 303 13.53 -2.79 -0.65
CA SER A 303 14.61 -3.74 -0.40
C SER A 303 14.82 -4.70 -1.57
N ALA A 304 13.73 -5.22 -2.15
CA ALA A 304 13.78 -6.09 -3.32
C ALA A 304 14.21 -5.33 -4.59
N MET A 305 13.71 -4.11 -4.80
CA MET A 305 14.13 -3.23 -5.89
C MET A 305 15.63 -2.94 -5.84
N ASP A 306 16.20 -2.70 -4.66
CA ASP A 306 17.65 -2.51 -4.50
C ASP A 306 18.44 -3.76 -4.89
N MET A 307 17.90 -4.97 -4.68
CA MET A 307 18.52 -6.20 -5.15
C MET A 307 18.52 -6.26 -6.68
N VAL A 308 17.38 -6.01 -7.32
CA VAL A 308 17.29 -5.96 -8.80
C VAL A 308 18.23 -4.89 -9.37
N ARG A 309 18.31 -3.72 -8.73
CA ARG A 309 19.22 -2.64 -9.14
C ARG A 309 20.68 -3.04 -9.08
N ASN A 310 21.08 -3.74 -8.01
CA ASN A 310 22.46 -4.19 -7.83
C ASN A 310 22.88 -5.26 -8.86
N GLU A 311 21.95 -6.12 -9.26
CA GLU A 311 22.27 -7.22 -10.18
C GLU A 311 22.20 -6.78 -11.66
N THR A 312 21.23 -5.94 -12.01
CA THR A 312 20.99 -5.50 -13.40
C THR A 312 21.68 -4.20 -13.79
N CYS A 313 22.07 -3.37 -12.82
CA CYS A 313 22.53 -1.98 -13.02
C CYS A 313 21.55 -1.11 -13.84
N SER A 314 20.27 -1.50 -13.97
CA SER A 314 19.29 -0.82 -14.82
C SER A 314 18.16 -0.17 -14.00
N ALA A 315 17.94 1.13 -14.20
CA ALA A 315 16.92 1.87 -13.48
C ALA A 315 15.52 1.51 -13.98
N ALA A 316 15.36 1.40 -15.31
CA ALA A 316 14.11 0.98 -15.93
C ALA A 316 13.70 -0.45 -15.52
N ALA A 317 14.63 -1.40 -15.44
CA ALA A 317 14.33 -2.77 -14.99
C ALA A 317 13.87 -2.80 -13.53
N THR A 318 14.57 -2.08 -12.64
CA THR A 318 14.17 -1.92 -11.25
C THR A 318 12.81 -1.23 -11.09
N ALA A 319 12.55 -0.20 -11.90
CA ALA A 319 11.29 0.52 -11.89
C ALA A 319 10.12 -0.36 -12.36
N LEU A 320 10.32 -1.15 -13.41
CA LEU A 320 9.34 -2.12 -13.90
C LEU A 320 9.00 -3.16 -12.83
N PHE A 321 10.03 -3.74 -12.18
CA PHE A 321 9.85 -4.67 -11.07
C PHE A 321 9.04 -4.05 -9.93
N GLY A 322 9.41 -2.84 -9.50
CA GLY A 322 8.68 -2.10 -8.47
C GLY A 322 7.22 -1.85 -8.85
N ALA A 323 6.98 -1.39 -10.07
CA ALA A 323 5.63 -1.09 -10.57
C ALA A 323 4.74 -2.35 -10.65
N ILE A 324 5.29 -3.51 -11.02
CA ILE A 324 4.59 -4.80 -10.99
C ILE A 324 4.11 -5.13 -9.57
N LEU A 325 5.01 -5.03 -8.58
CA LEU A 325 4.68 -5.34 -7.19
C LEU A 325 3.63 -4.37 -6.63
N LEU A 326 3.76 -3.07 -6.92
CA LEU A 326 2.79 -2.08 -6.42
C LEU A 326 1.43 -2.21 -7.11
N ALA A 327 1.40 -2.47 -8.42
CA ALA A 327 0.15 -2.70 -9.15
C ALA A 327 -0.61 -3.90 -8.56
N GLY A 328 0.10 -5.00 -8.30
CA GLY A 328 -0.47 -6.17 -7.64
C GLY A 328 -0.94 -5.88 -6.22
N PHE A 329 -0.13 -5.21 -5.40
CA PHE A 329 -0.52 -4.81 -4.05
C PHE A 329 -1.78 -3.94 -4.04
N CYS A 330 -1.86 -2.93 -4.90
CA CYS A 330 -3.03 -2.07 -5.03
C CYS A 330 -4.30 -2.87 -5.40
N LEU A 331 -4.21 -3.81 -6.33
CA LEU A 331 -5.35 -4.63 -6.74
C LEU A 331 -5.84 -5.60 -5.66
N VAL A 332 -4.93 -6.04 -4.79
CA VAL A 332 -5.27 -6.93 -3.67
C VAL A 332 -5.94 -6.14 -2.55
N ILE A 333 -5.37 -5.00 -2.19
CA ILE A 333 -5.75 -4.27 -0.98
C ILE A 333 -6.94 -3.34 -1.19
N PHE A 334 -7.06 -2.73 -2.36
CA PHE A 334 -8.19 -1.83 -2.65
C PHE A 334 -9.35 -2.60 -3.30
N PRO A 335 -10.58 -2.50 -2.76
CA PRO A 335 -11.76 -3.09 -3.38
C PRO A 335 -12.02 -2.55 -4.79
N LEU A 336 -12.65 -3.36 -5.64
CA LEU A 336 -13.16 -2.91 -6.94
C LEU A 336 -14.59 -2.39 -6.77
N THR A 337 -14.96 -1.33 -7.51
CA THR A 337 -16.31 -0.72 -7.50
C THR A 337 -17.07 -0.82 -8.82
#